data_AF-A0A9W8N6N8-F1
#
_entry.id   AF-A0A9W8N6N8-F1
#
_cell.length_a   1.000
_cell.length_b   1.000
_cell.length_c   1.000
_cell.angle_alpha   90.00
_cell.angle_beta   90.00
_cell.angle_gamma   90.00
#
_symmetry.space_group_name_H-M   'P 1'
#
loop_
_entity.id
_entity.type
_entity.pdbx_description
1 polymer ?
#
loop_
_entity_poly.entity_id
_entity_poly.type
_entity_poly.pdbx_seq_one_letter_code
_entity_poly.pdbx_strand_id
1 'polypeptide(L)'
;MLLQLLLLGGLVASSKVENLILFGDSYTDEGRLAYIIANGETLPPPGTVIPHENVTAAGTYSWPYYAAKELGAATYNYAVGGGVCSNEINLRYFDESSGFAYPSVIDYEVSAFKADIEFASNTPNTTVLEGLTPENSVYALWIGTNDLGVSGFLLDKQTKGKTIDDYVDCVWEVFDKIYSTGGRQFALFTQIPLEKAPLYAAPEHGGSGDVNYWTNKTAYDTILYEDKILEYTTLVNTIFEYGVPLQLLVQKRWPGASFTIFDVHQVILDIIESPDDYLDAPANVTGFYTECSPLAPTGCAVSEYPPSTFLWYDALHPSTRAGEIFGTEFAKALEGNSSYATHYRPDEMSTQDGITTTTTALTDLITLIITTSPTPSAPSTDLISSTLESFKLHCTGLLSCRVIIVFDTYDRIGESMRLKKGQVTQELAQALKLYKINVKDLILKEWYPTAKTGYLPRVPS
;
A
#
# COMPACT_ATOMS: atom_id res chain seq x y z
N MET A 1 -53.17 13.39 -2.22
CA MET A 1 -52.54 12.16 -2.71
C MET A 1 -51.10 12.17 -2.19
N LEU A 2 -50.86 11.54 -1.04
CA LEU A 2 -49.53 11.43 -0.44
C LEU A 2 -48.72 10.41 -1.24
N LEU A 3 -47.57 10.81 -1.77
CA LEU A 3 -46.58 9.88 -2.31
C LEU A 3 -45.61 9.55 -1.17
N GLN A 4 -45.84 8.41 -0.51
CA GLN A 4 -44.87 7.82 0.41
C GLN A 4 -43.70 7.28 -0.41
N LEU A 5 -42.55 7.95 -0.36
CA LEU A 5 -41.28 7.33 -0.71
C LEU A 5 -40.93 6.34 0.40
N LEU A 6 -41.15 5.05 0.14
CA LEU A 6 -40.49 3.99 0.91
C LEU A 6 -39.03 3.93 0.45
N LEU A 7 -38.16 4.64 1.18
CA LEU A 7 -36.74 4.33 1.24
C LEU A 7 -36.59 2.99 1.98
N LEU A 8 -36.64 1.89 1.23
CA LEU A 8 -36.06 0.62 1.69
C LEU A 8 -34.54 0.75 1.56
N GLY A 9 -33.95 1.55 2.44
CA GLY A 9 -32.54 1.38 2.78
C GLY A 9 -32.42 0.03 3.46
N GLY A 10 -31.90 -0.96 2.75
CA GLY A 10 -31.41 -2.17 3.38
C GLY A 10 -30.28 -1.76 4.31
N LEU A 11 -30.60 -1.54 5.59
CA LEU A 11 -29.63 -1.57 6.67
C LEU A 11 -29.09 -3.00 6.71
N VAL A 12 -28.06 -3.27 5.91
CA VAL A 12 -27.12 -4.34 6.25
C VAL A 12 -26.46 -3.83 7.52
N ALA A 13 -26.89 -4.37 8.66
CA ALA A 13 -26.21 -4.11 9.91
C ALA A 13 -24.75 -4.55 9.72
N SER A 14 -23.84 -3.57 9.63
CA SER A 14 -22.41 -3.86 9.74
C SER A 14 -22.25 -4.58 11.09
N SER A 15 -21.78 -5.82 11.07
CA SER A 15 -21.51 -6.55 12.31
C SER A 15 -20.49 -5.73 13.11
N LYS A 16 -20.78 -5.52 14.39
CA LYS A 16 -19.91 -4.76 15.26
C LYS A 16 -18.53 -5.42 15.29
N VAL A 17 -17.48 -4.63 15.06
CA VAL A 17 -16.09 -5.08 15.24
C VAL A 17 -15.83 -5.22 16.73
N GLU A 18 -15.46 -6.43 17.15
CA GLU A 18 -15.16 -6.76 18.55
C GLU A 18 -13.70 -7.14 18.75
N ASN A 19 -12.98 -7.52 17.68
CA ASN A 19 -11.60 -7.97 17.75
C ASN A 19 -10.76 -7.31 16.65
N LEU A 20 -9.62 -6.76 17.05
CA LEU A 20 -8.56 -6.27 16.18
C LEU A 20 -7.34 -7.17 16.31
N ILE A 21 -6.93 -7.80 15.21
CA ILE A 21 -5.71 -8.59 15.11
C ILE A 21 -4.73 -7.81 14.25
N LEU A 22 -3.59 -7.43 14.82
CA LEU A 22 -2.74 -6.38 14.27
C LEU A 22 -1.34 -6.89 13.97
N PHE A 23 -0.84 -6.54 12.78
CA PHE A 23 0.47 -6.91 12.26
C PHE A 23 1.16 -5.67 11.70
N GLY A 24 2.48 -5.59 11.77
CA GLY A 24 3.20 -4.43 11.25
C GLY A 24 4.56 -4.17 11.86
N ASP A 25 4.90 -2.90 12.01
CA ASP A 25 6.20 -2.46 12.53
C ASP A 25 6.05 -1.54 13.76
N SER A 26 6.99 -0.60 13.93
CA SER A 26 6.99 0.34 15.05
C SER A 26 5.83 1.32 15.04
N TYR A 27 5.11 1.49 13.93
CA TYR A 27 3.88 2.29 13.92
C TYR A 27 2.72 1.58 14.62
N THR A 28 2.76 0.25 14.71
CA THR A 28 1.69 -0.57 15.28
C THR A 28 2.11 -1.24 16.59
N ASP A 29 3.39 -1.51 16.83
CA ASP A 29 3.88 -2.14 18.06
C ASP A 29 3.51 -1.34 19.33
N GLU A 30 2.94 -2.03 20.31
CA GLU A 30 2.56 -1.49 21.62
C GLU A 30 3.35 -2.09 22.78
N GLY A 31 4.34 -2.96 22.55
CA GLY A 31 5.14 -3.54 23.63
C GLY A 31 5.83 -4.87 23.30
N ARG A 32 5.62 -5.44 22.12
CA ARG A 32 6.18 -6.75 21.76
C ARG A 32 7.69 -6.70 21.56
N LEU A 33 8.23 -5.66 20.92
CA LEU A 33 9.69 -5.47 20.87
C LEU A 33 10.26 -5.29 22.28
N ALA A 34 9.60 -4.50 23.14
CA ALA A 34 10.04 -4.28 24.51
C ALA A 34 10.08 -5.58 25.32
N TYR A 35 9.05 -6.44 25.18
CA TYR A 35 9.04 -7.78 25.77
C TYR A 35 10.25 -8.60 25.30
N ILE A 36 10.52 -8.64 23.99
CA ILE A 36 11.61 -9.44 23.42
C ILE A 36 12.96 -8.98 23.99
N ILE A 37 13.20 -7.67 24.04
CA ILE A 37 14.42 -7.09 24.62
C ILE A 37 14.54 -7.43 26.11
N ALA A 38 13.47 -7.25 26.88
CA ALA A 38 13.45 -7.52 28.32
C ALA A 38 13.68 -9.01 28.66
N ASN A 39 13.40 -9.91 27.71
CA ASN A 39 13.57 -11.35 27.84
C ASN A 39 14.81 -11.88 27.10
N GLY A 40 15.81 -11.03 26.86
CA GLY A 40 17.08 -11.46 26.28
C GLY A 40 16.91 -12.03 24.87
N GLU A 41 16.19 -11.31 24.01
CA GLU A 41 15.97 -11.66 22.60
C GLU A 41 15.17 -12.96 22.41
N THR A 42 14.35 -13.31 23.40
CA THR A 42 13.47 -14.49 23.33
C THR A 42 12.07 -14.10 22.87
N LEU A 43 11.57 -14.78 21.84
CA LEU A 43 10.22 -14.58 21.32
C LEU A 43 9.15 -15.02 22.35
N PRO A 44 8.06 -14.25 22.51
CA PRO A 44 6.92 -14.65 23.34
C PRO A 44 6.40 -16.05 22.99
N PRO A 45 6.22 -16.96 23.97
CA PRO A 45 5.62 -18.27 23.72
C PRO A 45 4.12 -18.14 23.39
N PRO A 46 3.51 -19.14 22.73
CA PRO A 46 2.08 -19.13 22.43
C PRO A 46 1.22 -18.97 23.69
N GLY A 47 0.14 -18.22 23.58
CA GLY A 47 -0.76 -17.86 24.69
C GLY A 47 -0.28 -16.69 25.55
N THR A 48 0.84 -16.05 25.21
CA THR A 48 1.36 -14.90 25.97
C THR A 48 0.59 -13.64 25.60
N VAL A 49 -0.15 -13.09 26.57
CA VAL A 49 -0.75 -11.75 26.44
C VAL A 49 0.31 -10.71 26.79
N ILE A 50 0.63 -9.86 25.81
CA ILE A 50 1.52 -8.72 25.99
C ILE A 50 0.64 -7.49 26.19
N PRO A 51 0.68 -6.84 27.37
CA PRO A 51 -0.07 -5.60 27.58
C PRO A 51 0.53 -4.47 26.72
N HIS A 52 -0.29 -3.46 26.42
CA HIS A 52 0.26 -2.24 25.85
C HIS A 52 1.15 -1.53 26.89
N GLU A 53 2.24 -0.96 26.42
CA GLU A 53 3.15 -0.11 27.16
C GLU A 53 2.62 1.32 27.21
N ASN A 54 3.02 2.08 28.22
CA ASN A 54 2.69 3.51 28.31
C ASN A 54 3.56 4.37 27.38
N VAL A 55 4.61 3.79 26.79
CA VAL A 55 5.56 4.45 25.89
C VAL A 55 5.82 3.52 24.71
N THR A 56 5.34 3.94 23.54
CA THR A 56 5.62 3.30 22.25
C THR A 56 6.54 4.19 21.40
N ALA A 57 6.80 3.81 20.15
CA ALA A 57 7.54 4.67 19.22
C ALA A 57 6.80 5.99 18.90
N ALA A 58 5.50 6.09 19.18
CA ALA A 58 4.73 7.34 19.08
C ALA A 58 4.89 8.26 20.31
N GLY A 59 5.73 7.88 21.28
CA GLY A 59 5.98 8.59 22.54
C GLY A 59 5.09 8.16 23.69
N THR A 60 3.80 7.93 23.44
CA THR A 60 2.88 7.29 24.39
C THR A 60 2.11 6.18 23.69
N TYR A 61 0.79 6.25 23.53
CA TYR A 61 -0.02 5.28 22.81
C TYR A 61 0.04 5.50 21.29
N SER A 62 0.13 4.42 20.53
CA SER A 62 0.02 4.40 19.07
C SER A 62 -1.44 4.22 18.62
N TRP A 63 -1.68 4.21 17.31
CA TRP A 63 -3.03 4.12 16.73
C TRP A 63 -3.90 2.95 17.21
N PRO A 64 -3.37 1.74 17.51
CA PRO A 64 -4.17 0.60 17.93
C PRO A 64 -4.98 0.88 19.20
N TYR A 65 -4.36 1.53 20.19
CA TYR A 65 -4.99 1.92 21.44
C TYR A 65 -6.27 2.75 21.19
N TYR A 66 -6.16 3.75 20.32
CA TYR A 66 -7.27 4.65 20.02
C TYR A 66 -8.35 3.96 19.19
N ALA A 67 -7.97 3.16 18.19
CA ALA A 67 -8.93 2.37 17.42
C ALA A 67 -9.72 1.40 18.31
N ALA A 68 -9.04 0.69 19.21
CA ALA A 68 -9.65 -0.23 20.16
C ALA A 68 -10.62 0.46 21.11
N LYS A 69 -10.23 1.65 21.60
CA LYS A 69 -11.06 2.48 22.47
C LYS A 69 -12.33 2.96 21.77
N GLU A 70 -12.23 3.44 20.54
CA GLU A 70 -13.38 3.92 19.76
C GLU A 70 -14.35 2.77 19.42
N LEU A 71 -13.83 1.60 19.04
CA LEU A 71 -14.66 0.44 18.68
C LEU A 71 -15.20 -0.32 19.90
N GLY A 72 -14.56 -0.16 21.07
CA GLY A 72 -14.74 -1.03 22.23
C GLY A 72 -14.33 -2.47 21.92
N ALA A 73 -13.25 -2.64 21.14
CA ALA A 73 -12.74 -3.92 20.65
C ALA A 73 -11.55 -4.42 21.48
N ALA A 74 -11.40 -5.74 21.57
CA ALA A 74 -10.17 -6.37 22.06
C ALA A 74 -9.06 -6.29 21.00
N THR A 75 -7.81 -6.16 21.45
CA THR A 75 -6.63 -6.08 20.58
C THR A 75 -5.68 -7.25 20.79
N TYR A 76 -5.27 -7.88 19.70
CA TYR A 76 -4.24 -8.91 19.65
C TYR A 76 -3.12 -8.42 18.74
N ASN A 77 -2.13 -7.78 19.35
CA ASN A 77 -1.07 -7.08 18.63
C ASN A 77 0.18 -7.95 18.48
N TYR A 78 0.51 -8.28 17.24
CA TYR A 78 1.68 -9.07 16.85
C TYR A 78 2.78 -8.21 16.24
N ALA A 79 2.53 -6.93 15.97
CA ALA A 79 3.52 -6.02 15.38
C ALA A 79 4.77 -5.91 16.25
N VAL A 80 5.94 -5.85 15.60
CA VAL A 80 7.23 -5.66 16.28
C VAL A 80 7.95 -4.45 15.72
N GLY A 81 8.39 -3.55 16.59
CA GLY A 81 9.18 -2.39 16.22
C GLY A 81 10.39 -2.77 15.38
N GLY A 82 10.52 -2.15 14.19
CA GLY A 82 11.59 -2.48 13.25
C GLY A 82 11.34 -3.68 12.34
N GLY A 83 10.18 -4.33 12.46
CA GLY A 83 9.77 -5.39 11.55
C GLY A 83 9.75 -4.93 10.09
N VAL A 84 10.09 -5.88 9.21
CA VAL A 84 9.89 -5.79 7.76
C VAL A 84 8.82 -6.79 7.36
N CYS A 85 8.37 -6.80 6.10
CA CYS A 85 7.45 -7.84 5.66
C CYS A 85 8.06 -9.24 5.78
N SER A 86 9.29 -9.42 5.27
CA SER A 86 10.05 -10.68 5.35
C SER A 86 11.55 -10.44 5.48
N ASN A 87 12.20 -11.22 6.34
CA ASN A 87 13.64 -11.27 6.49
C ASN A 87 14.33 -11.94 5.28
N GLU A 88 13.62 -12.68 4.43
CA GLU A 88 14.18 -13.14 3.15
C GLU A 88 14.38 -11.98 2.16
N ILE A 89 13.58 -10.92 2.29
CA ILE A 89 13.62 -9.74 1.42
C ILE A 89 14.55 -8.68 2.00
N ASN A 90 14.38 -8.35 3.28
CA ASN A 90 15.15 -7.34 3.99
C ASN A 90 15.60 -7.89 5.35
N LEU A 91 16.75 -8.57 5.40
CA LEU A 91 17.27 -9.07 6.68
C LEU A 91 17.89 -7.92 7.49
N ARG A 92 17.32 -7.65 8.67
CA ARG A 92 17.83 -6.62 9.58
C ARG A 92 18.12 -7.19 10.95
N TYR A 93 19.32 -6.92 11.47
CA TYR A 93 19.69 -7.30 12.83
C TYR A 93 19.36 -6.21 13.84
N PHE A 94 18.78 -6.61 14.97
CA PHE A 94 18.65 -5.78 16.16
C PHE A 94 20.01 -5.56 16.80
N ASP A 95 20.76 -6.65 16.98
CA ASP A 95 22.14 -6.65 17.41
C ASP A 95 22.95 -7.58 16.49
N GLU A 96 23.84 -6.98 15.71
CA GLU A 96 24.76 -7.69 14.82
C GLU A 96 25.67 -8.67 15.57
N SER A 97 25.94 -8.41 16.86
CA SER A 97 26.83 -9.25 17.67
C SER A 97 26.13 -10.51 18.21
N SER A 98 24.82 -10.43 18.50
CA SER A 98 24.01 -11.60 18.88
C SER A 98 23.50 -12.36 17.65
N GLY A 99 23.41 -11.71 16.49
CA GLY A 99 22.80 -12.25 15.29
C GLY A 99 21.27 -12.29 15.39
N PHE A 100 20.68 -11.59 16.35
CA PHE A 100 19.24 -11.52 16.52
C PHE A 100 18.63 -10.59 15.45
N ALA A 101 17.88 -11.18 14.53
CA ALA A 101 17.13 -10.45 13.52
C ALA A 101 15.88 -9.81 14.13
N TYR A 102 15.51 -8.62 13.65
CA TYR A 102 14.18 -8.10 13.92
C TYR A 102 13.14 -9.12 13.45
N PRO A 103 12.18 -9.50 14.30
CA PRO A 103 11.07 -10.34 13.86
C PRO A 103 10.28 -9.63 12.75
N SER A 104 10.04 -10.34 11.64
CA SER A 104 9.28 -9.83 10.50
C SER A 104 7.82 -10.29 10.56
N VAL A 105 6.97 -9.64 9.77
CA VAL A 105 5.54 -9.96 9.70
C VAL A 105 5.31 -11.42 9.31
N ILE A 106 5.90 -11.86 8.20
CA ILE A 106 5.57 -13.17 7.65
C ILE A 106 6.32 -14.32 8.31
N ASP A 107 7.55 -14.07 8.79
CA ASP A 107 8.38 -15.12 9.38
C ASP A 107 8.01 -15.34 10.85
N TYR A 108 7.62 -14.28 11.56
CA TYR A 108 7.29 -14.33 12.98
C TYR A 108 5.83 -13.97 13.30
N GLU A 109 5.35 -12.78 12.97
CA GLU A 109 4.09 -12.26 13.55
C GLU A 109 2.89 -13.12 13.17
N VAL A 110 2.77 -13.48 11.90
CA VAL A 110 1.74 -14.40 11.39
C VAL A 110 1.91 -15.81 11.97
N SER A 111 3.16 -16.26 12.15
CA SER A 111 3.46 -17.56 12.76
C SER A 111 3.05 -17.60 14.24
N ALA A 112 3.30 -16.52 14.99
CA ALA A 112 2.91 -16.36 16.38
C ALA A 112 1.38 -16.34 16.53
N PHE A 113 0.69 -15.60 15.65
CA PHE A 113 -0.78 -15.63 15.60
C PHE A 113 -1.34 -17.03 15.35
N LYS A 114 -0.78 -17.77 14.40
CA LYS A 114 -1.18 -19.17 14.15
C LYS A 114 -0.94 -20.08 15.35
N ALA A 115 0.18 -19.89 16.04
CA ALA A 115 0.48 -20.64 17.25
C ALA A 115 -0.50 -20.30 18.40
N ASP A 116 -0.93 -19.05 18.51
CA ASP A 116 -1.95 -18.64 19.47
C ASP A 116 -3.33 -19.24 19.15
N ILE A 117 -3.69 -19.38 17.86
CA ILE A 117 -4.92 -20.11 17.47
C ILE A 117 -4.86 -21.57 17.91
N GLU A 118 -3.73 -22.24 17.68
CA GLU A 118 -3.52 -23.62 18.10
C GLU A 118 -3.55 -23.74 19.64
N PHE A 119 -2.90 -22.82 20.34
CA PHE A 119 -2.92 -22.76 21.80
C PHE A 119 -4.35 -22.57 22.32
N ALA A 120 -5.10 -21.61 21.76
CA ALA A 120 -6.46 -21.30 22.18
C ALA A 120 -7.41 -22.49 21.98
N SER A 121 -7.26 -23.20 20.86
CA SER A 121 -8.05 -24.40 20.53
C SER A 121 -7.80 -25.56 21.51
N ASN A 122 -6.60 -25.62 22.11
CA ASN A 122 -6.19 -26.71 22.99
C ASN A 122 -6.22 -26.35 24.49
N THR A 123 -6.52 -25.10 24.85
CA THR A 123 -6.46 -24.61 26.23
C THR A 123 -7.83 -24.15 26.70
N PRO A 124 -8.57 -25.00 27.45
CA PRO A 124 -9.88 -24.61 27.99
C PRO A 124 -9.79 -23.36 28.88
N ASN A 125 -10.75 -22.44 28.73
CA ASN A 125 -10.87 -21.18 29.49
C ASN A 125 -9.72 -20.17 29.28
N THR A 126 -8.95 -20.28 28.20
CA THR A 126 -8.05 -19.19 27.78
C THR A 126 -8.85 -17.98 27.29
N THR A 127 -8.36 -16.78 27.59
CA THR A 127 -8.91 -15.51 27.08
C THR A 127 -8.18 -15.03 25.82
N VAL A 128 -7.09 -15.70 25.43
CA VAL A 128 -6.34 -15.39 24.20
C VAL A 128 -7.18 -15.76 23.00
N LEU A 129 -7.38 -14.81 22.09
CA LEU A 129 -8.20 -14.96 20.89
C LEU A 129 -9.61 -15.48 21.23
N GLU A 130 -10.19 -15.03 22.34
CA GLU A 130 -11.53 -15.42 22.74
C GLU A 130 -12.59 -14.77 21.83
N GLY A 131 -13.55 -15.56 21.35
CA GLY A 131 -14.72 -15.05 20.65
C GLY A 131 -14.49 -14.57 19.21
N LEU A 132 -13.35 -14.90 18.59
CA LEU A 132 -13.11 -14.54 17.19
C LEU A 132 -14.08 -15.27 16.25
N THR A 133 -14.82 -14.49 15.45
CA THR A 133 -15.59 -14.97 14.30
C THR A 133 -15.22 -14.19 13.04
N PRO A 134 -15.48 -14.73 11.84
CA PRO A 134 -15.25 -14.01 10.60
C PRO A 134 -15.95 -12.64 10.53
N GLU A 135 -17.07 -12.46 11.22
CA GLU A 135 -17.92 -11.27 11.20
C GLU A 135 -17.57 -10.21 12.25
N ASN A 136 -16.90 -10.57 13.35
CA ASN A 136 -16.54 -9.61 14.41
C ASN A 136 -15.04 -9.28 14.48
N SER A 137 -14.21 -9.92 13.64
CA SER A 137 -12.75 -9.85 13.72
C SER A 137 -12.13 -9.23 12.47
N VAL A 138 -11.39 -8.14 12.68
CA VAL A 138 -10.63 -7.43 11.63
C VAL A 138 -9.14 -7.69 11.78
N TYR A 139 -8.49 -8.02 10.67
CA TYR A 139 -7.06 -8.27 10.58
C TYR A 139 -6.39 -7.12 9.83
N ALA A 140 -5.64 -6.29 10.55
CA ALA A 140 -5.02 -5.09 10.00
C ALA A 140 -3.50 -5.27 9.85
N LEU A 141 -2.98 -4.82 8.71
CA LEU A 141 -1.55 -4.80 8.41
C LEU A 141 -1.11 -3.36 8.08
N TRP A 142 -0.08 -2.90 8.77
CA TRP A 142 0.65 -1.68 8.40
C TRP A 142 2.15 -1.94 8.42
N ILE A 143 2.72 -2.11 7.22
CA ILE A 143 4.13 -2.49 7.05
C ILE A 143 4.71 -1.85 5.80
N GLY A 144 5.99 -1.49 5.83
CA GLY A 144 6.73 -1.06 4.64
C GLY A 144 7.75 0.04 4.89
N THR A 145 7.63 0.77 6.00
CA THR A 145 8.59 1.83 6.37
C THR A 145 10.02 1.31 6.42
N ASN A 146 10.23 0.16 7.07
CA ASN A 146 11.54 -0.46 7.20
C ASN A 146 12.03 -1.12 5.89
N ASP A 147 11.10 -1.64 5.09
CA ASP A 147 11.40 -2.25 3.80
C ASP A 147 11.84 -1.22 2.76
N LEU A 148 11.08 -0.13 2.63
CA LEU A 148 11.30 0.90 1.62
C LEU A 148 12.37 1.90 2.06
N GLY A 149 12.52 2.13 3.36
CA GLY A 149 13.34 3.17 3.96
C GLY A 149 14.84 2.86 4.06
N VAL A 150 15.52 3.58 4.97
CA VAL A 150 16.99 3.53 5.14
C VAL A 150 17.54 2.17 5.57
N SER A 151 16.66 1.27 6.01
CA SER A 151 17.00 -0.09 6.40
C SER A 151 16.85 -1.11 5.26
N GLY A 152 16.28 -0.72 4.12
CA GLY A 152 16.02 -1.60 2.98
C GLY A 152 16.32 -0.93 1.64
N PHE A 153 15.31 -0.87 0.76
CA PHE A 153 15.45 -0.49 -0.66
C PHE A 153 16.05 0.89 -0.89
N LEU A 154 15.78 1.87 -0.01
CA LEU A 154 16.30 3.22 -0.20
C LEU A 154 17.83 3.25 -0.29
N LEU A 155 18.49 2.50 0.60
CA LEU A 155 19.96 2.42 0.68
C LEU A 155 20.52 1.13 0.05
N ASP A 156 19.73 0.45 -0.78
CA ASP A 156 20.10 -0.79 -1.46
C ASP A 156 20.54 -1.91 -0.50
N LYS A 157 19.90 -2.01 0.68
CA LYS A 157 20.20 -2.98 1.75
C LYS A 157 19.41 -4.28 1.69
N GLN A 158 18.42 -4.36 0.80
CA GLN A 158 17.66 -5.58 0.55
C GLN A 158 18.56 -6.75 0.12
N THR A 159 18.06 -7.97 0.31
CA THR A 159 18.69 -9.19 -0.23
C THR A 159 18.90 -9.04 -1.75
N LYS A 160 20.10 -9.39 -2.21
CA LYS A 160 20.48 -9.23 -3.62
C LYS A 160 19.46 -9.89 -4.57
N GLY A 161 18.97 -9.11 -5.52
CA GLY A 161 18.02 -9.57 -6.55
C GLY A 161 16.56 -9.42 -6.16
N LYS A 162 16.27 -9.04 -4.90
CA LYS A 162 14.92 -8.68 -4.46
C LYS A 162 14.55 -7.28 -4.91
N THR A 163 13.25 -7.08 -5.11
CA THR A 163 12.63 -5.87 -5.63
C THR A 163 11.44 -5.46 -4.77
N ILE A 164 10.92 -4.26 -4.99
CA ILE A 164 9.69 -3.79 -4.31
C ILE A 164 8.51 -4.73 -4.60
N ASP A 165 8.49 -5.39 -5.76
CA ASP A 165 7.48 -6.39 -6.11
C ASP A 165 7.51 -7.60 -5.16
N ASP A 166 8.71 -8.08 -4.79
CA ASP A 166 8.83 -9.15 -3.77
C ASP A 166 8.22 -8.72 -2.43
N TYR A 167 8.41 -7.45 -2.04
CA TYR A 167 7.82 -6.90 -0.81
C TYR A 167 6.29 -6.85 -0.90
N VAL A 168 5.74 -6.39 -2.02
CA VAL A 168 4.29 -6.39 -2.27
C VAL A 168 3.73 -7.81 -2.26
N ASP A 169 4.41 -8.78 -2.89
CA ASP A 169 3.99 -10.18 -2.89
C ASP A 169 3.97 -10.76 -1.47
N CYS A 170 4.94 -10.41 -0.63
CA CYS A 170 4.93 -10.75 0.78
C CYS A 170 3.69 -10.19 1.49
N VAL A 171 3.30 -8.94 1.23
CA VAL A 171 2.07 -8.36 1.79
C VAL A 171 0.83 -9.19 1.40
N TRP A 172 0.73 -9.65 0.16
CA TRP A 172 -0.37 -10.53 -0.24
C TRP A 172 -0.31 -11.91 0.41
N GLU A 173 0.88 -12.48 0.57
CA GLU A 173 1.06 -13.77 1.25
C GLU A 173 0.69 -13.70 2.73
N VAL A 174 0.91 -12.56 3.40
CA VAL A 174 0.42 -12.34 4.78
C VAL A 174 -1.09 -12.54 4.84
N PHE A 175 -1.85 -11.93 3.93
CA PHE A 175 -3.30 -12.12 3.88
C PHE A 175 -3.73 -13.54 3.47
N ASP A 176 -2.97 -14.24 2.62
CA ASP A 176 -3.21 -15.67 2.37
C ASP A 176 -3.09 -16.50 3.64
N LYS A 177 -2.03 -16.24 4.43
CA LYS A 177 -1.78 -16.97 5.67
C LYS A 177 -2.85 -16.64 6.72
N ILE A 178 -3.30 -15.40 6.83
CA ILE A 178 -4.41 -15.03 7.70
C ILE A 178 -5.72 -15.67 7.22
N TYR A 179 -6.04 -15.60 5.92
CA TYR A 179 -7.23 -16.20 5.33
C TYR A 179 -7.33 -17.71 5.60
N SER A 180 -6.19 -18.42 5.56
CA SER A 180 -6.08 -19.85 5.86
C SER A 180 -6.51 -20.24 7.28
N THR A 181 -6.55 -19.27 8.20
CA THR A 181 -7.01 -19.47 9.60
C THR A 181 -8.50 -19.21 9.78
N GLY A 182 -9.21 -18.75 8.74
CA GLY A 182 -10.61 -18.36 8.82
C GLY A 182 -10.85 -16.86 8.84
N GLY A 183 -9.80 -16.03 8.82
CA GLY A 183 -9.95 -14.57 8.75
C GLY A 183 -10.67 -14.12 7.46
N ARG A 184 -11.61 -13.16 7.58
CA ARG A 184 -12.43 -12.67 6.45
C ARG A 184 -12.56 -11.15 6.35
N GLN A 185 -12.11 -10.38 7.33
CA GLN A 185 -12.14 -8.91 7.23
C GLN A 185 -10.72 -8.38 7.29
N PHE A 186 -10.21 -7.93 6.15
CA PHE A 186 -8.84 -7.45 6.02
C PHE A 186 -8.81 -5.93 5.97
N ALA A 187 -7.79 -5.36 6.60
CA ALA A 187 -7.45 -3.95 6.48
C ALA A 187 -5.97 -3.80 6.13
N LEU A 188 -5.67 -2.97 5.13
CA LEU A 188 -4.31 -2.62 4.73
C LEU A 188 -4.15 -1.12 4.78
N PHE A 189 -3.15 -0.66 5.54
CA PHE A 189 -2.78 0.74 5.61
C PHE A 189 -1.86 1.08 4.43
N THR A 190 -2.05 2.24 3.83
CA THR A 190 -1.11 2.78 2.85
C THR A 190 0.21 3.18 3.52
N GLN A 191 1.29 3.27 2.73
CA GLN A 191 2.54 3.88 3.18
C GLN A 191 2.30 5.36 3.44
N ILE A 192 2.81 5.89 4.55
CA ILE A 192 2.79 7.34 4.80
C ILE A 192 3.63 8.09 3.74
N PRO A 193 3.43 9.40 3.53
CA PRO A 193 4.32 10.21 2.69
C PRO A 193 5.69 10.33 3.37
N LEU A 194 6.52 9.30 3.24
CA LEU A 194 7.82 9.23 3.91
C LEU A 194 8.73 10.38 3.49
N GLU A 195 8.59 10.90 2.27
CA GLU A 195 9.28 12.09 1.78
C GLU A 195 8.95 13.36 2.60
N LYS A 196 7.87 13.35 3.38
CA LYS A 196 7.49 14.42 4.33
C LYS A 196 7.94 14.15 5.76
N ALA A 197 8.35 12.93 6.09
CA ALA A 197 8.88 12.63 7.40
C ALA A 197 10.26 13.28 7.59
N PRO A 198 10.59 13.81 8.78
CA PRO A 198 11.84 14.55 9.00
C PRO A 198 13.09 13.73 8.59
N LEU A 199 13.06 12.41 8.78
CA LEU A 199 14.14 11.50 8.43
C LEU A 199 14.49 11.55 6.94
N TYR A 200 13.51 11.64 6.04
CA TYR A 200 13.76 11.54 4.60
C TYR A 200 13.67 12.88 3.87
N ALA A 201 12.86 13.82 4.35
CA ALA A 201 12.80 15.16 3.78
C ALA A 201 14.20 15.80 3.76
N ALA A 202 14.56 16.48 2.68
CA ALA A 202 15.79 17.24 2.57
C ALA A 202 15.78 18.37 3.60
N PRO A 203 16.95 18.77 4.14
CA PRO A 203 17.02 19.87 5.10
C PRO A 203 16.40 21.18 4.61
N GLU A 204 16.51 21.47 3.32
CA GLU A 204 15.90 22.62 2.65
C GLU A 204 14.37 22.55 2.52
N HIS A 205 13.80 21.35 2.66
CA HIS A 205 12.35 21.10 2.72
C HIS A 205 11.85 20.88 4.16
N GLY A 206 12.68 21.19 5.16
CA GLY A 206 12.31 21.10 6.57
C GLY A 206 12.61 19.74 7.23
N GLY A 207 13.33 18.85 6.55
CA GLY A 207 13.78 17.60 7.16
C GLY A 207 15.03 17.76 8.04
N SER A 208 15.42 16.66 8.70
CA SER A 208 16.56 16.62 9.60
C SER A 208 17.90 16.55 8.86
N GLY A 209 18.97 16.94 9.54
CA GLY A 209 20.33 16.52 9.18
C GLY A 209 20.59 15.06 9.59
N ASP A 210 21.82 14.76 10.00
CA ASP A 210 22.15 13.47 10.60
C ASP A 210 21.32 13.27 11.88
N VAL A 211 20.76 12.07 12.05
CA VAL A 211 19.96 11.66 13.21
C VAL A 211 20.23 10.19 13.52
N ASN A 212 19.77 9.69 14.67
CA ASN A 212 20.03 8.31 15.13
C ASN A 212 19.52 7.23 14.15
N TYR A 213 18.50 7.52 13.34
CA TYR A 213 17.99 6.59 12.31
C TYR A 213 18.77 6.63 10.99
N TRP A 214 19.45 7.74 10.70
CA TRP A 214 20.31 7.91 9.52
C TRP A 214 21.51 8.79 9.87
N THR A 215 22.52 8.16 10.45
CA THR A 215 23.61 8.83 11.17
C THR A 215 24.59 9.58 10.28
N ASN A 216 24.50 9.41 8.97
CA ASN A 216 25.33 10.04 7.96
C ASN A 216 24.50 10.58 6.79
N LYS A 217 23.24 10.95 7.02
CA LYS A 217 22.32 11.49 6.00
C LYS A 217 22.93 12.62 5.18
N THR A 218 23.66 13.53 5.82
CA THR A 218 24.29 14.69 5.17
C THR A 218 25.44 14.32 4.21
N ALA A 219 25.89 13.07 4.20
CA ALA A 219 26.84 12.56 3.22
C ALA A 219 26.18 12.15 1.88
N TYR A 220 24.84 12.13 1.81
CA TYR A 220 24.07 11.78 0.61
C TYR A 220 23.51 13.03 -0.07
N ASP A 221 23.08 12.87 -1.32
CA ASP A 221 22.25 13.86 -2.02
C ASP A 221 20.82 13.77 -1.47
N THR A 222 20.50 14.57 -0.45
CA THR A 222 19.24 14.43 0.29
C THR A 222 18.00 14.66 -0.56
N ILE A 223 18.09 15.50 -1.59
CA ILE A 223 16.97 15.74 -2.53
C ILE A 223 16.72 14.49 -3.37
N LEU A 224 17.78 13.89 -3.92
CA LEU A 224 17.66 12.65 -4.69
C LEU A 224 17.03 11.52 -3.86
N TYR A 225 17.36 11.42 -2.59
CA TYR A 225 16.82 10.37 -1.70
C TYR A 225 15.41 10.68 -1.22
N GLU A 226 15.04 11.96 -1.04
CA GLU A 226 13.65 12.39 -0.85
C GLU A 226 12.79 11.99 -2.06
N ASP A 227 13.24 12.32 -3.28
CA ASP A 227 12.54 11.93 -4.52
C ASP A 227 12.44 10.41 -4.67
N LYS A 228 13.51 9.67 -4.33
CA LYS A 228 13.52 8.21 -4.38
C LYS A 228 12.49 7.58 -3.44
N ILE A 229 12.35 8.10 -2.20
CA ILE A 229 11.35 7.56 -1.28
C ILE A 229 9.91 7.97 -1.65
N LEU A 230 9.71 9.16 -2.24
CA LEU A 230 8.44 9.57 -2.82
C LEU A 230 7.98 8.58 -3.91
N GLU A 231 8.87 8.23 -4.84
CA GLU A 231 8.58 7.25 -5.89
C GLU A 231 8.22 5.88 -5.30
N TYR A 232 8.89 5.46 -4.23
CA TYR A 232 8.64 4.17 -3.60
C TYR A 232 7.30 4.10 -2.89
N THR A 233 6.94 5.11 -2.09
CA THR A 233 5.66 5.16 -1.39
C THR A 233 4.51 5.33 -2.37
N THR A 234 4.67 6.19 -3.39
CA THR A 234 3.68 6.36 -4.46
C THR A 234 3.44 5.05 -5.22
N LEU A 235 4.51 4.36 -5.62
CA LEU A 235 4.42 3.08 -6.33
C LEU A 235 3.68 2.03 -5.50
N VAL A 236 4.07 1.83 -4.24
CA VAL A 236 3.47 0.82 -3.37
C VAL A 236 2.00 1.13 -3.10
N ASN A 237 1.66 2.39 -2.79
CA ASN A 237 0.26 2.79 -2.55
C ASN A 237 -0.60 2.58 -3.80
N THR A 238 -0.09 2.94 -4.97
CA THR A 238 -0.75 2.69 -6.26
C THR A 238 -0.97 1.18 -6.48
N ILE A 239 0.03 0.35 -6.15
CA ILE A 239 -0.10 -1.11 -6.26
C ILE A 239 -1.13 -1.64 -5.25
N PHE A 240 -1.23 -1.08 -4.04
CA PHE A 240 -2.27 -1.48 -3.09
C PHE A 240 -3.67 -1.12 -3.59
N GLU A 241 -3.87 0.12 -4.05
CA GLU A 241 -5.14 0.62 -4.58
C GLU A 241 -5.68 -0.23 -5.74
N TYR A 242 -4.83 -0.58 -6.71
CA TYR A 242 -5.24 -1.45 -7.81
C TYR A 242 -5.19 -2.95 -7.47
N GLY A 243 -4.26 -3.33 -6.60
CA GLY A 243 -3.98 -4.71 -6.23
C GLY A 243 -5.08 -5.32 -5.39
N VAL A 244 -5.59 -4.63 -4.38
CA VAL A 244 -6.66 -5.16 -3.52
C VAL A 244 -7.91 -5.59 -4.31
N PRO A 245 -8.54 -4.73 -5.14
CA PRO A 245 -9.70 -5.17 -5.94
C PRO A 245 -9.33 -6.24 -6.97
N LEU A 246 -8.13 -6.21 -7.55
CA LEU A 246 -7.66 -7.26 -8.45
C LEU A 246 -7.55 -8.62 -7.74
N GLN A 247 -6.86 -8.68 -6.60
CA GLN A 247 -6.65 -9.91 -5.84
C GLN A 247 -7.98 -10.43 -5.26
N LEU A 248 -8.80 -9.56 -4.69
CA LEU A 248 -10.05 -9.95 -4.06
C LEU A 248 -11.16 -10.28 -5.06
N LEU A 249 -11.49 -9.35 -5.98
CA LEU A 249 -12.72 -9.42 -6.78
C LEU A 249 -12.51 -10.15 -8.10
N VAL A 250 -11.37 -9.92 -8.75
CA VAL A 250 -11.06 -10.48 -10.08
C VAL A 250 -10.42 -11.86 -9.96
N GLN A 251 -9.32 -11.96 -9.23
CA GLN A 251 -8.60 -13.22 -9.00
C GLN A 251 -9.33 -14.14 -8.01
N LYS A 252 -10.25 -13.58 -7.22
CA LYS A 252 -11.00 -14.32 -6.19
C LYS A 252 -10.06 -15.04 -5.22
N ARG A 253 -8.93 -14.40 -4.88
CA ARG A 253 -7.87 -14.98 -4.03
C ARG A 253 -8.37 -15.31 -2.62
N TRP A 254 -9.31 -14.51 -2.10
CA TRP A 254 -9.91 -14.69 -0.77
C TRP A 254 -11.45 -14.75 -0.84
N PRO A 255 -12.05 -15.87 -1.26
CA PRO A 255 -13.51 -15.99 -1.37
C PRO A 255 -14.25 -15.68 -0.07
N GLY A 256 -15.27 -14.82 -0.16
CA GLY A 256 -16.09 -14.41 0.99
C GLY A 256 -15.36 -13.52 2.00
N ALA A 257 -14.14 -13.08 1.71
CA ALA A 257 -13.48 -12.03 2.50
C ALA A 257 -13.91 -10.63 2.03
N SER A 258 -13.72 -9.64 2.89
CA SER A 258 -13.80 -8.22 2.58
C SER A 258 -12.45 -7.57 2.83
N PHE A 259 -12.21 -6.46 2.15
CA PHE A 259 -10.94 -5.76 2.22
C PHE A 259 -11.18 -4.26 2.32
N THR A 260 -10.56 -3.62 3.30
CA THR A 260 -10.52 -2.17 3.46
C THR A 260 -9.11 -1.67 3.22
N ILE A 261 -8.94 -0.70 2.32
CA ILE A 261 -7.73 0.11 2.25
C ILE A 261 -7.96 1.33 3.12
N PHE A 262 -7.07 1.56 4.10
CA PHE A 262 -7.07 2.78 4.90
C PHE A 262 -5.94 3.69 4.44
N ASP A 263 -6.32 4.83 3.86
CA ASP A 263 -5.43 5.80 3.25
C ASP A 263 -4.82 6.78 4.26
N VAL A 264 -3.96 6.24 5.11
CA VAL A 264 -3.20 7.02 6.10
C VAL A 264 -2.20 7.98 5.43
N HIS A 265 -1.83 7.73 4.17
CA HIS A 265 -1.04 8.65 3.36
C HIS A 265 -1.76 9.99 3.22
N GLN A 266 -3.01 9.97 2.75
CA GLN A 266 -3.81 11.19 2.60
C GLN A 266 -4.13 11.85 3.94
N VAL A 267 -4.34 11.08 5.02
CA VAL A 267 -4.53 11.66 6.36
C VAL A 267 -3.35 12.56 6.75
N ILE A 268 -2.11 12.11 6.51
CA ILE A 268 -0.92 12.90 6.84
C ILE A 268 -0.80 14.12 5.92
N LEU A 269 -1.07 13.98 4.63
CA LEU A 269 -1.04 15.12 3.70
C LEU A 269 -2.06 16.20 4.11
N ASP A 270 -3.25 15.81 4.56
CA ASP A 270 -4.27 16.76 5.04
C ASP A 270 -3.85 17.45 6.35
N ILE A 271 -3.20 16.73 7.27
CA ILE A 271 -2.60 17.34 8.47
C ILE A 271 -1.52 18.37 8.08
N ILE A 272 -0.68 18.06 7.09
CA ILE A 272 0.37 18.98 6.64
C ILE A 272 -0.22 20.23 5.98
N GLU A 273 -1.27 20.07 5.17
CA GLU A 273 -1.91 21.19 4.46
C GLU A 273 -2.71 22.09 5.41
N SER A 274 -3.37 21.53 6.42
CA SER A 274 -4.26 22.27 7.35
C SER A 274 -3.98 21.92 8.82
N PRO A 275 -2.76 22.20 9.34
CA PRO A 275 -2.30 21.66 10.62
C PRO A 275 -3.12 22.12 11.83
N ASP A 276 -3.67 23.34 11.79
CA ASP A 276 -4.48 23.91 12.88
C ASP A 276 -5.82 23.19 13.08
N ASP A 277 -6.29 22.40 12.10
CA ASP A 277 -7.50 21.59 12.22
C ASP A 277 -7.26 20.28 13.00
N TYR A 278 -6.00 19.86 13.12
CA TYR A 278 -5.64 18.54 13.66
C TYR A 278 -4.75 18.61 14.91
N LEU A 279 -3.85 19.59 14.98
CA LEU A 279 -2.82 19.72 16.02
C LEU A 279 -3.10 20.93 16.91
N ASP A 280 -2.61 20.88 18.16
CA ASP A 280 -2.66 22.03 19.06
C ASP A 280 -1.70 23.13 18.57
N ALA A 281 -2.06 24.39 18.81
CA ALA A 281 -1.21 25.52 18.45
C ALA A 281 -0.03 25.72 19.42
N PRO A 282 1.18 26.07 18.94
CA PRO A 282 1.55 26.23 17.53
C PRO A 282 1.82 24.88 16.86
N ALA A 283 1.05 24.56 15.82
CA ALA A 283 1.16 23.29 15.14
C ALA A 283 2.51 23.15 14.40
N ASN A 284 3.09 21.95 14.44
CA ASN A 284 4.39 21.64 13.86
C ASN A 284 4.34 20.32 13.08
N VAL A 285 4.53 20.43 11.77
CA VAL A 285 4.43 19.30 10.81
C VAL A 285 5.76 18.92 10.16
N THR A 286 6.84 19.66 10.44
CA THR A 286 8.18 19.40 9.86
C THR A 286 9.22 19.06 10.92
N GLY A 287 9.13 19.65 12.11
CA GLY A 287 9.92 19.29 13.27
C GLY A 287 9.32 18.10 14.02
N PHE A 288 10.03 17.67 15.06
CA PHE A 288 9.63 16.51 15.86
C PHE A 288 9.88 16.76 17.35
N TYR A 289 9.09 16.09 18.19
CA TYR A 289 9.04 16.35 19.63
C TYR A 289 10.30 15.93 20.41
N THR A 290 10.93 14.81 20.05
CA THR A 290 12.15 14.29 20.71
C THR A 290 13.34 14.22 19.76
N GLU A 291 14.42 14.91 20.11
CA GLU A 291 15.64 14.96 19.33
C GLU A 291 16.78 14.19 20.00
N CYS A 292 17.20 13.10 19.36
CA CYS A 292 18.30 12.27 19.80
C CYS A 292 19.58 12.61 19.03
N SER A 293 20.73 12.58 19.71
CA SER A 293 22.01 12.74 19.04
C SER A 293 22.22 11.61 18.02
N PRO A 294 22.81 11.88 16.83
CA PRO A 294 23.07 10.85 15.82
C PRO A 294 23.90 9.68 16.34
N LEU A 295 24.75 9.94 17.34
CA LEU A 295 25.67 8.96 17.93
C LEU A 295 25.24 8.46 19.30
N ALA A 296 24.14 8.98 19.86
CA ALA A 296 23.64 8.59 21.18
C ALA A 296 22.10 8.49 21.16
N PRO A 297 21.54 7.26 21.10
CA PRO A 297 20.09 7.04 21.08
C PRO A 297 19.44 7.17 22.49
N THR A 298 20.17 7.66 23.49
CA THR A 298 19.67 7.84 24.86
C THR A 298 19.90 9.27 25.32
N GLY A 299 19.04 9.78 26.21
CA GLY A 299 19.13 11.16 26.71
C GLY A 299 18.72 12.21 25.69
N CYS A 300 17.72 11.89 24.86
CA CYS A 300 17.19 12.79 23.83
C CYS A 300 16.62 14.07 24.45
N ALA A 301 16.82 15.19 23.77
CA ALA A 301 16.21 16.46 24.13
C ALA A 301 14.73 16.43 23.75
N VAL A 302 13.87 16.95 24.63
CA VAL A 302 12.43 17.08 24.34
C VAL A 302 12.09 18.54 24.07
N SER A 303 11.13 18.76 23.18
CA SER A 303 10.60 20.09 22.85
C SER A 303 10.03 20.79 24.09
N GLU A 304 10.09 22.12 24.09
CA GLU A 304 9.38 22.95 25.08
C GLU A 304 7.86 23.03 24.83
N TYR A 305 7.43 22.72 23.59
CA TYR A 305 6.03 22.66 23.21
C TYR A 305 5.42 21.29 23.52
N PRO A 306 4.11 21.21 23.85
CA PRO A 306 3.44 19.96 24.13
C PRO A 306 3.52 18.96 22.96
N PRO A 307 3.57 17.63 23.21
CA PRO A 307 3.55 16.62 22.16
C PRO A 307 2.37 16.73 21.19
N SER A 308 1.22 17.24 21.66
CA SER A 308 0.00 17.42 20.86
C SER A 308 0.13 18.47 19.76
N THR A 309 1.16 19.31 19.81
CA THR A 309 1.44 20.29 18.75
C THR A 309 2.23 19.69 17.59
N PHE A 310 2.71 18.43 17.69
CA PHE A 310 3.58 17.82 16.68
C PHE A 310 2.87 16.71 15.91
N LEU A 311 3.07 16.68 14.59
CA LEU A 311 2.79 15.51 13.77
C LEU A 311 3.78 14.37 14.04
N TRP A 312 5.06 14.69 14.27
CA TRP A 312 6.13 13.71 14.42
C TRP A 312 6.64 13.64 15.86
N TYR A 313 6.73 12.43 16.41
CA TYR A 313 7.33 12.23 17.73
C TYR A 313 8.85 12.37 17.66
N ASP A 314 9.48 11.61 16.78
CA ASP A 314 10.91 11.70 16.46
C ASP A 314 11.08 11.90 14.94
N ALA A 315 12.28 11.73 14.40
CA ALA A 315 12.52 11.97 12.98
C ALA A 315 11.73 11.03 12.04
N LEU A 316 11.16 9.93 12.52
CA LEU A 316 10.49 8.92 11.71
C LEU A 316 9.05 8.66 12.14
N HIS A 317 8.80 8.57 13.44
CA HIS A 317 7.54 8.04 13.97
C HIS A 317 6.48 9.14 14.10
N PRO A 318 5.24 8.91 13.62
CA PRO A 318 4.12 9.77 13.93
C PRO A 318 3.90 9.91 15.44
N SER A 319 3.46 11.07 15.89
CA SER A 319 3.23 11.35 17.30
C SER A 319 2.02 10.61 17.85
N THR A 320 1.90 10.60 19.18
CA THR A 320 0.68 10.13 19.86
C THR A 320 -0.57 10.84 19.31
N ARG A 321 -0.47 12.14 19.02
CA ARG A 321 -1.60 12.91 18.46
C ARG A 321 -1.96 12.44 17.05
N ALA A 322 -0.96 12.16 16.23
CA ALA A 322 -1.18 11.55 14.91
C ALA A 322 -1.80 10.15 15.06
N GLY A 323 -1.29 9.33 15.97
CA GLY A 323 -1.84 8.01 16.30
C GLY A 323 -3.30 8.07 16.75
N GLU A 324 -3.69 9.06 17.55
CA GLU A 324 -5.10 9.30 17.94
C GLU A 324 -5.98 9.57 16.72
N ILE A 325 -5.53 10.42 15.80
CA ILE A 325 -6.24 10.73 14.56
C ILE A 325 -6.37 9.46 13.70
N PHE A 326 -5.28 8.72 13.51
CA PHE A 326 -5.28 7.49 12.71
C PHE A 326 -6.21 6.43 13.29
N GLY A 327 -6.15 6.20 14.60
CA GLY A 327 -7.00 5.21 15.27
C GLY A 327 -8.48 5.57 15.20
N THR A 328 -8.80 6.86 15.36
CA THR A 328 -10.17 7.37 15.26
C THR A 328 -10.71 7.27 13.84
N GLU A 329 -9.94 7.69 12.84
CA GLU A 329 -10.34 7.58 11.43
C GLU A 329 -10.42 6.12 10.96
N PHE A 330 -9.54 5.25 11.46
CA PHE A 330 -9.60 3.82 11.19
C PHE A 330 -10.86 3.18 11.78
N ALA A 331 -11.25 3.54 13.01
CA ALA A 331 -12.50 3.08 13.59
C ALA A 331 -13.71 3.52 12.74
N LYS A 332 -13.76 4.80 12.34
CA LYS A 332 -14.79 5.31 11.40
C LYS A 332 -14.75 4.58 10.07
N ALA A 333 -13.57 4.25 9.54
CA ALA A 333 -13.41 3.49 8.31
C ALA A 333 -14.10 2.12 8.43
N LEU A 334 -13.86 1.37 9.51
CA LEU A 334 -14.50 0.06 9.70
C LEU A 334 -16.03 0.15 9.84
N GLU A 335 -16.55 1.30 10.26
CA GLU A 335 -17.99 1.60 10.29
C GLU A 335 -18.55 2.14 8.96
N GLY A 336 -17.71 2.36 7.94
CA GLY A 336 -18.08 2.91 6.64
C GLY A 336 -18.28 4.44 6.63
N ASN A 337 -17.71 5.14 7.61
CA ASN A 337 -17.92 6.57 7.88
C ASN A 337 -16.64 7.43 7.74
N SER A 338 -15.58 6.94 7.09
CA SER A 338 -14.36 7.72 6.84
C SER A 338 -14.16 7.99 5.34
N SER A 339 -13.74 9.21 5.01
CA SER A 339 -13.30 9.58 3.65
C SER A 339 -11.93 9.01 3.29
N TYR A 340 -11.18 8.51 4.27
CA TYR A 340 -9.85 7.93 4.10
C TYR A 340 -9.90 6.41 3.90
N ALA A 341 -11.05 5.86 3.50
CA ALA A 341 -11.22 4.43 3.37
C ALA A 341 -11.92 4.03 2.08
N THR A 342 -11.41 2.97 1.46
CA THR A 342 -12.09 2.30 0.35
C THR A 342 -12.37 0.85 0.73
N HIS A 343 -13.62 0.42 0.55
CA HIS A 343 -14.08 -0.92 0.92
C HIS A 343 -14.37 -1.76 -0.32
N TYR A 344 -14.00 -3.03 -0.25
CA TYR A 344 -14.25 -4.02 -1.29
C TYR A 344 -14.89 -5.26 -0.68
N ARG A 345 -16.03 -5.68 -1.25
CA ARG A 345 -16.76 -6.88 -0.85
C ARG A 345 -17.22 -7.66 -2.09
N PRO A 346 -17.05 -8.99 -2.14
CA PRO A 346 -17.52 -9.81 -3.25
C PRO A 346 -19.02 -9.70 -3.53
N ASP A 347 -19.83 -9.47 -2.50
CA ASP A 347 -21.30 -9.48 -2.59
C ASP A 347 -21.91 -8.15 -3.08
N GLU A 348 -21.16 -7.03 -2.97
CA GLU A 348 -21.61 -5.71 -3.40
C GLU A 348 -21.61 -5.53 -4.93
N MET A 349 -20.92 -6.40 -5.67
CA MET A 349 -21.07 -6.49 -7.13
C MET A 349 -22.39 -7.15 -7.59
N SER A 350 -23.21 -7.68 -6.67
CA SER A 350 -24.45 -8.42 -7.01
C SER A 350 -25.77 -7.70 -6.70
N THR A 351 -25.76 -6.57 -5.98
CA THR A 351 -27.00 -5.96 -5.44
C THR A 351 -27.32 -4.53 -5.87
N GLN A 352 -26.48 -3.90 -6.69
CA GLN A 352 -27.00 -2.87 -7.59
C GLN A 352 -27.59 -3.59 -8.81
N ASP A 353 -28.89 -3.93 -8.75
CA ASP A 353 -29.83 -3.87 -9.88
C ASP A 353 -31.24 -4.39 -9.49
N GLY A 354 -31.83 -3.72 -8.49
CA GLY A 354 -33.29 -3.55 -8.42
C GLY A 354 -33.81 -2.43 -9.34
N ILE A 355 -32.92 -1.82 -10.13
CA ILE A 355 -33.25 -0.93 -11.23
C ILE A 355 -32.96 -1.73 -12.49
N THR A 356 -33.87 -1.68 -13.46
CA THR A 356 -33.65 -2.19 -14.81
C THR A 356 -32.52 -1.38 -15.44
N THR A 357 -31.27 -1.72 -15.14
CA THR A 357 -30.11 -1.19 -15.85
C THR A 357 -30.19 -1.69 -17.27
N THR A 358 -30.39 -0.75 -18.18
CA THR A 358 -29.77 -0.87 -19.49
C THR A 358 -28.28 -1.06 -19.21
N THR A 359 -27.80 -2.30 -19.29
CA THR A 359 -26.39 -2.67 -19.16
C THR A 359 -25.64 -1.74 -20.10
N THR A 360 -24.93 -0.75 -19.55
CA THR A 360 -24.16 0.17 -20.40
C THR A 360 -23.09 -0.68 -21.04
N ALA A 361 -23.10 -0.78 -22.36
CA ALA A 361 -22.19 -1.67 -23.05
C ALA A 361 -20.76 -1.24 -22.74
N LEU A 362 -19.83 -2.20 -22.54
CA LEU A 362 -18.41 -1.92 -22.28
C LEU A 362 -17.82 -0.94 -23.31
N THR A 363 -18.36 -0.97 -24.53
CA THR A 363 -18.05 -0.09 -25.66
C THR A 363 -18.29 1.39 -25.41
N ASP A 364 -19.21 1.71 -24.51
CA ASP A 364 -19.59 3.08 -24.15
C ASP A 364 -18.76 3.61 -22.98
N LEU A 365 -18.20 2.70 -22.16
CA LEU A 365 -17.42 3.01 -20.96
C LEU A 365 -15.91 3.09 -21.23
N ILE A 366 -15.40 2.28 -22.14
CA ILE A 366 -13.95 2.10 -22.32
C ILE A 366 -13.51 2.52 -23.72
N THR A 367 -12.38 3.25 -23.78
CA THR A 367 -11.60 3.44 -25.01
C THR A 367 -10.20 2.87 -24.76
N LEU A 368 -9.80 1.90 -25.58
CA LEU A 368 -8.49 1.29 -25.52
C LEU A 368 -7.46 2.18 -26.23
N ILE A 369 -6.40 2.57 -25.53
CA ILE A 369 -5.27 3.29 -26.13
C ILE A 369 -4.06 2.36 -26.14
N ILE A 370 -3.59 2.00 -27.34
CA ILE A 370 -2.36 1.21 -27.52
C ILE A 370 -1.26 2.17 -27.99
N THR A 371 -0.31 2.44 -27.11
CA THR A 371 0.92 3.17 -27.45
C THR A 371 1.97 2.17 -27.89
N THR A 372 2.52 2.36 -29.08
CA THR A 372 3.60 1.52 -29.60
C THR A 372 4.76 2.35 -30.14
N SER A 373 5.98 1.94 -29.78
CA SER A 373 7.20 2.44 -30.37
C SER A 373 7.88 1.30 -31.13
N PRO A 374 8.26 1.49 -32.40
CA PRO A 374 9.08 0.51 -33.08
C PRO A 374 10.53 0.61 -32.59
N THR A 375 11.01 -0.43 -31.89
CA THR A 375 12.44 -0.56 -31.59
C THR A 375 13.20 -1.01 -32.85
N PRO A 376 14.42 -0.50 -33.12
CA PRO A 376 15.20 -0.84 -34.31
C PRO A 376 15.43 -2.35 -34.53
N SER A 377 15.44 -3.13 -33.45
CA SER A 377 15.61 -4.58 -33.46
C SER A 377 14.34 -5.37 -33.82
N ALA A 378 13.16 -4.75 -33.81
CA ALA A 378 11.89 -5.44 -33.97
C ALA A 378 10.75 -4.53 -34.47
N PRO A 379 10.75 -4.10 -35.75
CA PRO A 379 9.59 -3.45 -36.38
C PRO A 379 8.48 -4.49 -36.71
N SER A 380 8.26 -5.46 -35.82
CA SER A 380 7.30 -6.56 -35.95
C SER A 380 6.02 -6.28 -35.17
N THR A 381 4.90 -6.82 -35.64
CA THR A 381 3.61 -6.72 -34.96
C THR A 381 3.44 -7.74 -33.83
N ASP A 382 4.40 -8.64 -33.58
CA ASP A 382 4.25 -9.79 -32.68
C ASP A 382 3.78 -9.41 -31.27
N LEU A 383 4.35 -8.37 -30.67
CA LEU A 383 3.93 -7.93 -29.32
C LEU A 383 2.48 -7.45 -29.29
N ILE A 384 2.06 -6.73 -30.33
CA ILE A 384 0.67 -6.30 -30.48
C ILE A 384 -0.21 -7.53 -30.70
N SER A 385 0.19 -8.47 -31.56
CA SER A 385 -0.53 -9.72 -31.77
C SER A 385 -0.74 -10.50 -30.47
N SER A 386 0.30 -10.69 -29.65
CA SER A 386 0.21 -11.37 -28.35
C SER A 386 -0.70 -10.63 -27.38
N THR A 387 -0.68 -9.29 -27.39
CA THR A 387 -1.61 -8.47 -26.60
C THR A 387 -3.06 -8.70 -27.04
N LEU A 388 -3.33 -8.73 -28.34
CA LEU A 388 -4.65 -9.01 -28.89
C LEU A 388 -5.12 -10.44 -28.60
N GLU A 389 -4.21 -11.43 -28.63
CA GLU A 389 -4.50 -12.81 -28.22
C GLU A 389 -4.89 -12.89 -26.74
N SER A 390 -4.20 -12.14 -25.88
CA SER A 390 -4.58 -12.00 -24.47
C SER A 390 -5.98 -11.41 -24.30
N PHE A 391 -6.33 -10.35 -25.06
CA PHE A 391 -7.69 -9.82 -25.05
C PHE A 391 -8.72 -10.86 -25.50
N LYS A 392 -8.45 -11.65 -26.54
CA LYS A 392 -9.33 -12.74 -26.98
C LYS A 392 -9.54 -13.80 -25.91
N LEU A 393 -8.49 -14.11 -25.14
CA LEU A 393 -8.53 -15.18 -24.15
C LEU A 393 -9.21 -14.74 -22.85
N HIS A 394 -8.94 -13.50 -22.41
CA HIS A 394 -9.28 -13.06 -21.06
C HIS A 394 -10.36 -11.98 -21.00
N CYS A 395 -10.54 -11.18 -22.07
CA CYS A 395 -11.49 -10.07 -22.06
C CYS A 395 -11.95 -9.67 -23.49
N THR A 396 -12.75 -10.55 -24.11
CA THR A 396 -13.22 -10.36 -25.50
C THR A 396 -14.01 -9.07 -25.71
N GLY A 397 -14.63 -8.53 -24.65
CA GLY A 397 -15.36 -7.26 -24.69
C GLY A 397 -14.49 -6.07 -25.11
N LEU A 398 -13.17 -6.09 -24.83
CA LEU A 398 -12.26 -5.02 -25.25
C LEU A 398 -12.15 -4.90 -26.78
N LEU A 399 -12.32 -6.02 -27.50
CA LEU A 399 -12.30 -6.05 -28.96
C LEU A 399 -13.53 -5.39 -29.59
N SER A 400 -14.56 -5.10 -28.78
CA SER A 400 -15.73 -4.33 -29.21
C SER A 400 -15.62 -2.85 -28.86
N CYS A 401 -14.65 -2.47 -28.01
CA CYS A 401 -14.47 -1.10 -27.56
C CYS A 401 -13.82 -0.21 -28.62
N ARG A 402 -13.95 1.11 -28.49
CA ARG A 402 -13.20 2.05 -29.33
C ARG A 402 -11.70 1.87 -29.08
N VAL A 403 -10.90 1.85 -30.15
CA VAL A 403 -9.45 1.70 -30.07
C VAL A 403 -8.73 2.88 -30.73
N ILE A 404 -7.73 3.42 -30.04
CA ILE A 404 -6.81 4.45 -30.53
C ILE A 404 -5.40 3.86 -30.52
N ILE A 405 -4.70 3.93 -31.65
CA ILE A 405 -3.31 3.50 -31.75
C ILE A 405 -2.43 4.74 -31.84
N VAL A 406 -1.52 4.90 -30.88
CA VAL A 406 -0.55 5.98 -30.84
C VAL A 406 0.81 5.42 -31.23
N PHE A 407 1.40 5.96 -32.29
CA PHE A 407 2.73 5.58 -32.73
C PHE A 407 3.75 6.60 -32.24
N ASP A 408 4.62 6.16 -31.33
CA ASP A 408 5.84 6.88 -31.05
C ASP A 408 6.75 6.84 -32.29
N THR A 409 7.38 7.96 -32.61
CA THR A 409 8.00 8.20 -33.92
C THR A 409 9.37 8.84 -33.75
N TYR A 410 9.93 9.40 -34.82
CA TYR A 410 11.19 10.12 -34.81
C TYR A 410 10.98 11.57 -35.30
N ASP A 411 11.89 12.45 -34.90
CA ASP A 411 11.90 13.87 -35.27
C ASP A 411 12.66 14.11 -36.59
N ARG A 412 13.76 13.39 -36.83
CA ARG A 412 14.60 13.58 -38.02
C ARG A 412 15.32 12.32 -38.51
N ILE A 413 15.73 12.34 -39.77
CA ILE A 413 16.55 11.30 -40.40
C ILE A 413 18.01 11.75 -40.43
N GLY A 414 18.95 10.90 -40.05
CA GLY A 414 20.38 11.16 -40.10
C GLY A 414 21.21 9.91 -40.43
N GLU A 415 22.52 10.08 -40.58
CA GLU A 415 23.44 9.01 -40.98
C GLU A 415 23.61 7.92 -39.91
N SER A 416 23.38 8.26 -38.65
CA SER A 416 23.48 7.34 -37.51
C SER A 416 22.28 7.48 -36.57
N MET A 417 21.97 6.40 -35.88
CA MET A 417 20.85 6.33 -34.94
C MET A 417 21.16 7.07 -33.63
N ARG A 418 20.26 7.97 -33.21
CA ARG A 418 20.31 8.65 -31.90
C ARG A 418 18.90 8.76 -31.34
N LEU A 419 18.38 7.65 -30.79
CA LEU A 419 17.00 7.51 -30.33
C LEU A 419 16.60 8.57 -29.28
N LYS A 420 17.46 8.83 -28.28
CA LYS A 420 17.24 9.88 -27.26
C LYS A 420 17.19 11.32 -27.81
N LYS A 421 17.47 11.52 -29.10
CA LYS A 421 17.41 12.81 -29.81
C LYS A 421 16.46 12.77 -31.01
N GLY A 422 15.55 11.79 -31.04
CA GLY A 422 14.56 11.63 -32.11
C GLY A 422 15.16 11.39 -33.50
N GLN A 423 16.38 10.83 -33.61
CA GLN A 423 17.06 10.65 -34.89
C GLN A 423 17.18 9.17 -35.30
N VAL A 424 16.73 8.85 -36.51
CA VAL A 424 16.78 7.50 -37.10
C VAL A 424 17.53 7.49 -38.44
N THR A 425 17.94 6.31 -38.90
CA THR A 425 18.50 6.13 -40.25
C THR A 425 17.41 6.10 -41.31
N GLN A 426 17.77 6.27 -42.58
CA GLN A 426 16.83 6.19 -43.71
C GLN A 426 16.17 4.81 -43.82
N GLU A 427 16.94 3.75 -43.58
CA GLU A 427 16.44 2.36 -43.57
C GLU A 427 15.41 2.15 -42.45
N LEU A 428 15.73 2.61 -41.24
CA LEU A 428 14.80 2.50 -40.11
C LEU A 428 13.53 3.32 -40.37
N ALA A 429 13.63 4.54 -40.89
CA ALA A 429 12.47 5.35 -41.27
C ALA A 429 11.54 4.64 -42.27
N GLN A 430 12.08 3.87 -43.22
CA GLN A 430 11.30 3.04 -44.14
C GLN A 430 10.64 1.86 -43.43
N ALA A 431 11.37 1.16 -42.56
CA ALA A 431 10.84 0.09 -41.74
C ALA A 431 9.69 0.57 -40.84
N LEU A 432 9.80 1.78 -40.26
CA LEU A 432 8.73 2.37 -39.43
C LEU A 432 7.47 2.68 -40.24
N LYS A 433 7.64 3.11 -41.49
CA LYS A 433 6.50 3.34 -42.38
C LYS A 433 5.75 2.03 -42.66
N LEU A 434 6.48 0.95 -42.88
CA LEU A 434 5.89 -0.38 -43.09
C LEU A 434 5.23 -0.91 -41.81
N TYR A 435 5.88 -0.73 -40.65
CA TYR A 435 5.32 -1.09 -39.35
C TYR A 435 3.97 -0.42 -39.09
N LYS A 436 3.85 0.90 -39.32
CA LYS A 436 2.59 1.64 -39.18
C LYS A 436 1.47 1.05 -40.03
N ILE A 437 1.78 0.61 -41.26
CA ILE A 437 0.81 -0.05 -42.15
C ILE A 437 0.41 -1.41 -41.56
N ASN A 438 1.37 -2.24 -41.19
CA ASN A 438 1.11 -3.59 -40.67
C ASN A 438 0.28 -3.56 -39.37
N VAL A 439 0.59 -2.65 -38.44
CA VAL A 439 -0.19 -2.47 -37.20
C VAL A 439 -1.60 -2.01 -37.51
N LYS A 440 -1.75 -1.06 -38.44
CA LYS A 440 -3.07 -0.60 -38.87
C LYS A 440 -3.90 -1.75 -39.46
N ASP A 441 -3.30 -2.55 -40.34
CA ASP A 441 -3.99 -3.69 -40.96
C ASP A 441 -4.35 -4.76 -39.93
N LEU A 442 -3.45 -5.05 -38.98
CA LEU A 442 -3.71 -5.98 -37.87
C LEU A 442 -4.89 -5.53 -37.02
N ILE A 443 -4.89 -4.28 -36.56
CA ILE A 443 -5.95 -3.72 -35.71
C ILE A 443 -7.28 -3.64 -36.47
N LEU A 444 -7.26 -3.19 -37.73
CA LEU A 444 -8.48 -3.11 -38.55
C LEU A 444 -9.08 -4.50 -38.81
N LYS A 445 -8.24 -5.52 -39.05
CA LYS A 445 -8.71 -6.90 -39.22
C LYS A 445 -9.41 -7.42 -37.97
N GLU A 446 -8.91 -7.03 -36.80
CA GLU A 446 -9.42 -7.51 -35.52
C GLU A 446 -10.71 -6.77 -35.11
N TRP A 447 -10.76 -5.44 -35.20
CA TRP A 447 -11.94 -4.64 -34.82
C TRP A 447 -13.01 -4.55 -35.92
N TYR A 448 -12.63 -4.70 -37.19
CA TYR A 448 -13.52 -4.52 -38.35
C TYR A 448 -13.36 -5.63 -39.40
N PRO A 449 -13.63 -6.91 -39.04
CA PRO A 449 -13.36 -8.06 -39.91
C PRO A 449 -14.17 -8.08 -41.23
N THR A 450 -15.25 -7.27 -41.32
CA THR A 450 -16.14 -7.19 -42.50
C THR A 450 -15.87 -5.97 -43.40
N ALA A 451 -14.93 -5.08 -43.04
CA ALA A 451 -14.56 -3.96 -43.88
C ALA A 451 -13.82 -4.47 -45.12
N LYS A 452 -14.52 -4.55 -46.26
CA LYS A 452 -13.88 -4.80 -47.56
C LYS A 452 -12.76 -3.78 -47.77
N THR A 453 -11.58 -4.28 -48.11
CA THR A 453 -10.42 -3.51 -48.59
C THR A 453 -10.85 -2.50 -49.66
N GLY A 454 -11.10 -1.26 -49.27
CA GLY A 454 -11.43 -0.19 -50.22
C GLY A 454 -12.36 0.94 -49.75
N TYR A 455 -13.05 0.83 -48.61
CA TYR A 455 -13.88 1.94 -48.12
C TYR A 455 -13.69 2.15 -46.61
N LEU A 456 -12.82 3.09 -46.25
CA LEU A 456 -12.79 3.66 -44.91
C LEU A 456 -13.81 4.82 -44.87
N PRO A 457 -14.73 4.86 -43.89
CA PRO A 457 -15.59 6.02 -43.69
C PRO A 457 -14.72 7.25 -43.39
N ARG A 458 -14.99 8.36 -44.07
CA ARG A 458 -14.32 9.65 -43.81
C ARG A 458 -14.71 10.12 -42.42
N VAL A 459 -13.73 10.45 -41.60
CA VAL A 459 -13.92 11.24 -40.38
C VAL A 459 -14.35 12.65 -40.81
N PRO A 460 -15.44 13.22 -40.26
CA PRO A 460 -15.79 14.62 -40.49
C PRO A 460 -14.66 15.53 -40.03
N SER A 461 -14.37 16.55 -40.84
CA SER A 461 -13.33 17.57 -40.63
C SER A 461 -13.48 18.33 -39.33
#